data_AF-A0A8T7I4D2-F1
#
_entry.id   AF-A0A8T7I4D2-F1
#
_cell.length_a   1.000
_cell.length_b   1.000
_cell.length_c   1.000
_cell.angle_alpha   90.00
_cell.angle_beta   90.00
_cell.angle_gamma   90.00
#
_symmetry.space_group_name_H-M   'P 1'
#
loop_
_entity.id
_entity.type
_entity.pdbx_description
1 polymer ?
#
loop_
_entity_poly.entity_id
_entity_poly.type
_entity_poly.pdbx_seq_one_letter_code
_entity_poly.pdbx_strand_id
1 'polypeptide(L)'
;MPSIKFKGPALVASSEENDDGSLDLITDRVILESLNGLKHEDEEFSDYLFDSEETSSFADEVSGGILSFEYDASSSSLIGSIEYQLSRSLSEDEVEALREYTIEQLTDGIGSNFSQERALNGKVTPFINTEKLACDQAS
;
A
#
# COMPACT_ATOMS: atom_id res chain seq x y z
N MET A 1 12.71 14.27 -10.37
CA MET A 1 13.07 13.89 -8.99
C MET A 1 12.98 12.38 -8.95
N PRO A 2 13.97 11.69 -8.38
CA PRO A 2 13.93 10.24 -8.26
C PRO A 2 12.70 9.82 -7.45
N SER A 3 12.18 8.64 -7.72
CA SER A 3 11.07 8.06 -6.97
C SER A 3 11.31 6.58 -6.74
N ILE A 4 10.70 6.06 -5.69
CA ILE A 4 10.70 4.63 -5.40
C ILE A 4 9.27 4.16 -5.23
N LYS A 5 8.93 3.07 -5.90
CA LYS A 5 7.59 2.52 -5.93
C LYS A 5 7.60 1.08 -5.47
N PHE A 6 6.83 0.79 -4.42
CA PHE A 6 6.52 -0.56 -4.00
C PHE A 6 5.17 -0.95 -4.58
N LYS A 7 5.10 -2.08 -5.28
CA LYS A 7 3.86 -2.54 -5.91
C LYS A 7 3.70 -4.04 -5.79
N GLY A 8 2.46 -4.49 -5.71
CA GLY A 8 2.13 -5.91 -5.63
C GLY A 8 0.68 -6.17 -6.00
N PRO A 9 0.31 -7.44 -6.25
CA PRO A 9 -1.09 -7.79 -6.42
C PRO A 9 -1.88 -7.44 -5.15
N ALA A 10 -3.04 -6.85 -5.32
CA ALA A 10 -3.96 -6.55 -4.24
C ALA A 10 -5.05 -7.61 -4.14
N LEU A 11 -5.38 -7.97 -2.91
CA LEU A 11 -6.53 -8.78 -2.56
C LEU A 11 -7.66 -7.86 -2.10
N VAL A 12 -8.91 -8.26 -2.31
CA VAL A 12 -10.08 -7.47 -1.93
C VAL A 12 -10.95 -8.32 -1.01
N ALA A 13 -11.17 -7.87 0.22
CA ALA A 13 -12.06 -8.51 1.16
C ALA A 13 -13.46 -7.88 1.13
N SER A 14 -14.48 -8.68 1.47
CA SER A 14 -15.81 -8.20 1.82
C SER A 14 -15.77 -7.23 3.00
N SER A 15 -16.77 -6.36 3.09
CA SER A 15 -16.99 -5.51 4.28
C SER A 15 -17.70 -6.25 5.40
N GLU A 16 -18.38 -7.36 5.08
CA GLU A 16 -19.17 -8.15 6.01
C GLU A 16 -18.37 -9.39 6.41
N GLU A 17 -18.29 -9.63 7.72
CA GLU A 17 -17.74 -10.85 8.31
C GLU A 17 -18.76 -11.98 8.20
N ASN A 18 -18.25 -13.17 7.86
CA ASN A 18 -18.99 -14.41 7.92
C ASN A 18 -19.29 -14.80 9.38
N ASP A 19 -20.20 -15.76 9.58
CA ASP A 19 -20.58 -16.25 10.92
C ASP A 19 -19.39 -16.79 11.75
N ASP A 20 -18.29 -17.19 11.08
CA ASP A 20 -17.05 -17.67 11.70
C ASP A 20 -15.98 -16.59 11.90
N GLY A 21 -16.28 -15.33 11.57
CA GLY A 21 -15.36 -14.19 11.65
C GLY A 21 -14.36 -14.08 10.49
N SER A 22 -14.53 -14.87 9.42
CA SER A 22 -13.73 -14.72 8.20
C SER A 22 -14.30 -13.65 7.26
N LEU A 23 -13.46 -13.11 6.39
CA LEU A 23 -13.87 -12.24 5.28
C LEU A 23 -13.74 -12.98 3.95
N ASP A 24 -14.72 -12.81 3.07
CA ASP A 24 -14.69 -13.39 1.73
C ASP A 24 -13.77 -12.59 0.82
N LEU A 25 -12.96 -13.30 0.02
CA LEU A 25 -12.16 -12.68 -1.03
C LEU A 25 -13.01 -12.44 -2.28
N ILE A 26 -13.12 -11.17 -2.65
CA ILE A 26 -13.85 -10.70 -3.82
C ILE A 26 -12.95 -10.77 -5.04
N THR A 27 -13.38 -11.56 -6.03
CA THR A 27 -12.73 -11.68 -7.35
C THR A 27 -13.62 -11.16 -8.48
N ASP A 28 -14.77 -10.59 -8.15
CA ASP A 28 -15.70 -10.04 -9.14
C ASP A 28 -15.08 -8.87 -9.89
N ARG A 29 -15.03 -8.99 -11.22
CA ARG A 29 -14.38 -8.02 -12.09
C ARG A 29 -14.97 -6.62 -11.97
N VAL A 30 -16.30 -6.48 -11.87
CA VAL A 30 -16.96 -5.17 -11.81
C VAL A 30 -16.55 -4.46 -10.51
N ILE A 31 -16.46 -5.21 -9.42
CA ILE A 31 -15.96 -4.67 -8.15
C ILE A 31 -14.48 -4.28 -8.26
N LEU A 32 -13.62 -5.13 -8.82
CA LEU A 32 -12.20 -4.81 -8.99
C LEU A 32 -11.99 -3.57 -9.88
N GLU A 33 -12.71 -3.45 -10.99
CA GLU A 33 -12.67 -2.27 -11.87
C GLU A 33 -13.17 -1.00 -11.16
N SER A 34 -14.13 -1.12 -10.23
CA SER A 34 -14.62 0.02 -9.45
C SER A 34 -13.59 0.60 -8.47
N LEU A 35 -12.55 -0.18 -8.14
CA LEU A 35 -11.44 0.24 -7.27
C LEU A 35 -10.29 0.87 -8.07
N ASN A 36 -10.39 0.91 -9.39
CA ASN A 36 -9.37 1.52 -10.23
C ASN A 36 -9.23 3.03 -9.96
N GLY A 37 -8.03 3.47 -9.64
CA GLY A 37 -7.72 4.86 -9.30
C GLY A 37 -8.05 5.23 -7.85
N LEU A 38 -8.40 4.25 -7.01
CA LEU A 38 -8.59 4.48 -5.58
C LEU A 38 -7.26 4.87 -4.94
N LYS A 39 -7.29 5.90 -4.09
CA LYS A 39 -6.14 6.38 -3.32
C LYS A 39 -6.54 6.64 -1.89
N HIS A 40 -5.58 6.50 -0.98
CA HIS A 40 -5.68 7.00 0.38
C HIS A 40 -4.81 8.25 0.48
N GLU A 41 -5.46 9.42 0.44
CA GLU A 41 -4.80 10.73 0.43
C GLU A 41 -4.89 11.44 1.79
N ASP A 42 -5.55 10.81 2.78
CA ASP A 42 -5.74 11.39 4.10
C ASP A 42 -4.48 11.27 4.98
N GLU A 43 -3.60 10.31 4.67
CA GLU A 43 -2.40 9.98 5.44
C GLU A 43 -1.27 9.54 4.49
N GLU A 44 -0.07 10.08 4.68
CA GLU A 44 1.11 9.73 3.89
C GLU A 44 2.03 8.79 4.68
N PHE A 45 2.56 7.75 4.04
CA PHE A 45 3.50 6.85 4.71
C PHE A 45 4.79 7.57 5.13
N SER A 46 5.20 8.64 4.47
CA SER A 46 6.41 9.35 4.89
C SER A 46 6.28 10.06 6.24
N ASP A 47 5.05 10.35 6.68
CA ASP A 47 4.80 11.16 7.89
C ASP A 47 5.33 10.49 9.17
N TYR A 48 5.48 9.16 9.16
CA TYR A 48 5.91 8.37 10.32
C TYR A 48 7.30 7.74 10.16
N LEU A 49 8.09 8.13 9.15
CA LEU A 49 9.45 7.60 8.97
C LEU A 49 10.39 8.01 10.11
N PHE A 50 10.18 9.17 10.73
CA PHE A 50 10.99 9.60 11.88
C PHE A 50 10.77 8.74 13.14
N ASP A 51 9.65 8.02 13.21
CA ASP A 51 9.30 7.21 14.37
C ASP A 51 9.95 5.81 14.35
N SER A 52 10.47 5.38 13.20
CA SER A 52 11.20 4.12 13.05
C SER A 52 12.71 4.35 13.16
N GLU A 53 13.36 3.63 14.08
CA GLU A 53 14.83 3.73 14.27
C GLU A 53 15.59 3.45 12.96
N GLU A 54 15.11 2.51 12.15
CA GLU A 54 15.75 2.06 10.92
C GLU A 54 15.61 3.06 9.77
N THR A 55 14.53 3.85 9.74
CA THR A 55 14.29 4.82 8.66
C THR A 55 14.58 6.27 9.05
N SER A 56 14.68 6.56 10.35
CA SER A 56 14.93 7.91 10.89
C SER A 56 16.16 8.62 10.31
N SER A 57 17.20 7.87 9.93
CA SER A 57 18.46 8.41 9.41
C SER A 57 18.37 9.00 8.00
N PHE A 58 17.33 8.65 7.24
CA PHE A 58 17.11 9.11 5.87
C PHE A 58 15.69 9.65 5.64
N ALA A 59 14.88 9.80 6.68
CA ALA A 59 13.50 10.28 6.60
C ALA A 59 13.37 11.64 5.89
N ASP A 60 14.33 12.56 6.09
CA ASP A 60 14.38 13.86 5.40
C ASP A 60 14.49 13.74 3.86
N GLU A 61 14.96 12.59 3.36
CA GLU A 61 15.18 12.35 1.94
C GLU A 61 13.96 11.72 1.25
N VAL A 62 12.90 11.41 2.01
CA VAL A 62 11.72 10.67 1.56
C VAL A 62 10.45 11.47 1.86
N SER A 63 9.56 11.56 0.88
CA SER A 63 8.25 12.20 1.02
C SER A 63 7.18 11.41 0.26
N GLY A 64 5.90 11.67 0.55
CA GLY A 64 4.78 10.96 -0.06
C GLY A 64 4.57 9.58 0.54
N GLY A 65 4.46 8.56 -0.32
CA GLY A 65 4.03 7.24 0.11
C GLY A 65 2.51 7.14 0.13
N ILE A 66 1.87 7.59 -0.94
CA ILE A 66 0.43 7.49 -1.13
C ILE A 66 0.07 6.05 -1.53
N LEU A 67 -0.79 5.41 -0.73
CA LEU A 67 -1.38 4.12 -1.08
C LEU A 67 -2.41 4.30 -2.20
N SER A 68 -2.24 3.53 -3.27
CA SER A 68 -3.08 3.59 -4.46
C SER A 68 -3.37 2.20 -5.03
N PHE A 69 -4.49 2.08 -5.74
CA PHE A 69 -4.91 0.85 -6.39
C PHE A 69 -5.31 1.10 -7.84
N GLU A 70 -4.82 0.26 -8.74
CA GLU A 70 -5.09 0.31 -10.18
C GLU A 70 -5.49 -1.07 -10.69
N TYR A 71 -6.50 -1.11 -11.55
CA TYR A 71 -6.93 -2.36 -12.17
C TYR A 71 -6.09 -2.63 -13.42
N ASP A 72 -5.35 -3.74 -13.44
CA ASP A 72 -4.66 -4.21 -14.63
C ASP A 72 -5.57 -5.16 -15.43
N ALA A 73 -6.08 -4.66 -16.55
CA ALA A 73 -6.91 -5.44 -17.46
C ALA A 73 -6.18 -6.66 -18.06
N SER A 74 -4.84 -6.62 -18.15
CA SER A 74 -4.04 -7.69 -18.75
C SER A 74 -4.01 -8.94 -17.85
N SER A 75 -3.81 -8.74 -16.56
CA SER A 75 -3.85 -9.79 -15.53
C SER A 75 -5.24 -9.96 -14.89
N SER A 76 -6.22 -9.12 -15.26
CA SER A 76 -7.55 -9.07 -14.65
C SER A 76 -7.51 -8.96 -13.12
N SER A 77 -6.53 -8.23 -12.61
CA SER A 77 -6.22 -8.16 -11.17
C SER A 77 -6.07 -6.71 -10.72
N LEU A 78 -6.31 -6.46 -9.44
CA LEU A 78 -6.00 -5.18 -8.82
C LEU A 78 -4.53 -5.16 -8.42
N ILE A 79 -3.83 -4.08 -8.71
CA ILE A 79 -2.45 -3.83 -8.29
C ILE A 79 -2.49 -2.70 -7.28
N GLY A 80 -1.93 -2.94 -6.10
CA GLY A 80 -1.69 -1.88 -5.13
C GLY A 80 -0.28 -1.33 -5.29
N SER A 81 -0.11 -0.04 -5.04
CA SER A 81 1.20 0.58 -5.00
C SER A 81 1.32 1.72 -3.99
N ILE A 82 2.53 1.90 -3.49
CA ILE A 82 2.97 3.02 -2.66
C ILE A 82 4.13 3.66 -3.38
N GLU A 83 4.03 4.97 -3.61
CA GLU A 83 5.07 5.73 -4.30
C GLU A 83 5.59 6.86 -3.43
N TYR A 84 6.91 6.85 -3.21
CA TYR A 84 7.64 7.87 -2.48
C TYR A 84 8.44 8.73 -3.45
N GLN A 85 8.48 10.03 -3.19
CA GLN A 85 9.39 10.95 -3.85
C GLN A 85 10.68 11.06 -3.04
N LEU A 86 11.81 11.07 -3.76
CA LEU A 86 13.14 11.09 -3.19
C LEU A 86 13.88 12.38 -3.57
N SER A 87 14.60 12.96 -2.61
CA SER A 87 15.57 14.05 -2.86
C SER A 87 16.87 13.53 -3.50
N ARG A 88 17.24 12.28 -3.19
CA ARG A 88 18.39 11.55 -3.74
C ARG A 88 18.06 10.06 -3.89
N SER A 89 18.82 9.33 -4.70
CA SER A 89 18.71 7.87 -4.69
C SER A 89 19.07 7.29 -3.32
N LEU A 90 18.29 6.31 -2.88
CA LEU A 90 18.58 5.54 -1.67
C LEU A 90 19.59 4.43 -1.98
N SER A 91 20.40 4.09 -0.98
CA SER A 91 21.27 2.91 -0.99
C SER A 91 20.45 1.61 -0.90
N GLU A 92 21.05 0.47 -1.20
CA GLU A 92 20.33 -0.83 -1.10
C GLU A 92 19.81 -1.09 0.33
N ASP A 93 20.59 -0.73 1.35
CA ASP A 93 20.19 -0.88 2.76
C ASP A 93 19.02 0.06 3.11
N GLU A 94 19.04 1.30 2.61
CA GLU A 94 17.97 2.27 2.81
C GLU A 94 16.68 1.85 2.08
N VAL A 95 16.80 1.26 0.89
CA VAL A 95 15.66 0.71 0.13
C VAL A 95 15.01 -0.44 0.89
N GLU A 96 15.80 -1.36 1.46
CA GLU A 96 15.25 -2.48 2.22
C GLU A 96 14.62 -2.00 3.53
N ALA A 97 15.23 -1.07 4.25
CA ALA A 97 14.64 -0.47 5.45
C ALA A 97 13.30 0.23 5.13
N LEU A 98 13.23 0.99 4.03
CA LEU A 98 11.98 1.62 3.59
C LEU A 98 10.92 0.58 3.20
N ARG A 99 11.34 -0.55 2.60
CA ARG A 99 10.44 -1.65 2.23
C ARG A 99 9.84 -2.32 3.46
N GLU A 100 10.66 -2.67 4.44
CA GLU A 100 10.22 -3.29 5.70
C GLU A 100 9.25 -2.37 6.43
N TYR A 101 9.61 -1.09 6.57
CA TYR A 101 8.72 -0.06 7.09
C TYR A 101 7.37 0.01 6.33
N THR A 102 7.39 0.00 5.00
CA THR A 102 6.18 0.05 4.17
C THR A 102 5.28 -1.17 4.43
N ILE A 103 5.88 -2.36 4.59
CA ILE A 103 5.15 -3.60 4.89
C ILE A 103 4.50 -3.50 6.27
N GLU A 104 5.22 -3.03 7.29
CA GLU A 104 4.68 -2.84 8.64
C GLU A 104 3.48 -1.89 8.62
N GLN A 105 3.63 -0.72 7.98
CA GLN A 105 2.55 0.26 7.83
C GLN A 105 1.33 -0.29 7.07
N LEU A 106 1.55 -1.16 6.08
CA LEU A 106 0.44 -1.84 5.38
C LEU A 106 -0.33 -2.79 6.29
N THR A 107 0.35 -3.45 7.24
CA THR A 107 -0.27 -4.49 8.09
C THR A 107 -0.85 -3.97 9.39
N ASP A 108 -0.24 -2.96 10.01
CA ASP A 108 -0.59 -2.50 11.38
C ASP A 108 -0.73 -0.97 11.49
N GLY A 109 -0.38 -0.22 10.45
CA GLY A 109 -0.50 1.24 10.42
C GLY A 109 -1.57 1.70 9.44
N ILE A 110 -1.16 2.57 8.53
CA ILE A 110 -1.99 3.23 7.52
C ILE A 110 -2.86 2.22 6.74
N GLY A 111 -2.30 1.07 6.34
CA GLY A 111 -3.03 0.05 5.59
C GLY A 111 -4.16 -0.61 6.40
N SER A 112 -3.96 -0.80 7.71
CA SER A 112 -4.99 -1.31 8.62
C SER A 112 -6.08 -0.27 8.86
N ASN A 113 -5.70 0.99 9.10
CA ASN A 113 -6.65 2.10 9.28
C ASN A 113 -7.56 2.27 8.05
N PHE A 114 -6.96 2.39 6.87
CA PHE A 114 -7.69 2.47 5.61
C PHE A 114 -8.66 1.30 5.43
N SER A 115 -8.20 0.09 5.76
CA SER A 115 -9.01 -1.13 5.65
C SER A 115 -10.22 -1.11 6.57
N GLN A 116 -10.05 -0.68 7.82
CA GLN A 116 -11.11 -0.58 8.83
C GLN A 116 -12.13 0.51 8.46
N GLU A 117 -11.67 1.68 8.01
CA GLU A 117 -12.55 2.77 7.60
C GLU A 117 -13.47 2.36 6.45
N ARG A 118 -12.95 1.63 5.47
CA ARG A 118 -13.76 1.13 4.35
C ARG A 118 -14.78 0.10 4.81
N ALA A 119 -14.37 -0.85 5.65
CA ALA A 119 -15.26 -1.86 6.21
C ALA A 119 -16.41 -1.21 7.02
N LEU A 120 -16.11 -0.25 7.89
CA LEU A 120 -17.11 0.50 8.67
C LEU A 120 -18.11 1.27 7.80
N ASN A 121 -17.70 1.69 6.61
CA ASN A 121 -18.55 2.35 5.62
C ASN A 121 -19.28 1.37 4.68
N GLY A 122 -19.23 0.07 4.94
CA GLY A 122 -19.86 -0.97 4.12
C GLY A 122 -19.24 -1.11 2.72
N LYS A 123 -17.95 -0.74 2.57
CA LYS A 123 -17.19 -0.84 1.32
C LYS A 123 -16.23 -2.01 1.38
N VAL A 124 -16.01 -2.66 0.24
CA VAL A 124 -14.93 -3.64 0.10
C VAL A 124 -13.56 -3.03 0.40
N THR A 125 -12.67 -3.89 0.89
CA THR A 125 -11.39 -3.48 1.46
C THR A 125 -10.25 -4.08 0.63
N PRO A 126 -9.56 -3.28 -0.20
CA PRO A 126 -8.37 -3.73 -0.90
C PRO A 126 -7.14 -3.61 -0.01
N PHE A 127 -6.27 -4.62 -0.05
CA PHE A 127 -4.99 -4.64 0.64
C PHE A 127 -3.93 -5.29 -0.25
N ILE A 128 -2.69 -4.81 -0.17
CA ILE A 128 -1.59 -5.33 -0.98
C ILE A 128 -1.11 -6.65 -0.40
N ASN A 129 -0.91 -7.66 -1.26
CA ASN A 129 -0.21 -8.86 -0.86
C ASN A 129 1.29 -8.55 -0.68
N THR A 130 1.70 -8.34 0.56
CA THR A 130 3.07 -7.96 0.96
C THR A 130 4.11 -9.03 0.63
N GLU A 131 3.74 -10.31 0.60
CA GLU A 131 4.65 -11.41 0.21
C GLU A 131 5.10 -11.32 -1.26
N LYS A 132 4.34 -10.58 -2.08
CA LYS A 132 4.61 -10.37 -3.51
C LYS A 132 4.94 -8.92 -3.84
N LEU A 133 5.34 -8.15 -2.84
CA LEU A 133 5.71 -6.75 -3.00
C LEU A 133 7.06 -6.64 -3.73
N ALA A 134 7.04 -6.02 -4.90
CA ALA A 134 8.20 -5.68 -5.72
C ALA A 134 8.55 -4.20 -5.55
N CYS A 135 9.82 -3.88 -5.72
CA CYS A 135 10.36 -2.52 -5.63
C CYS A 135 10.91 -2.08 -6.99
N ASP A 136 10.54 -0.88 -7.43
CA ASP A 136 11.11 -0.19 -8.59
C ASP A 136 11.59 1.21 -8.16
N GLN A 137 12.91 1.45 -8.15
CA GLN A 137 13.49 2.78 -7.95
C GLN A 137 13.87 3.40 -9.29
N ALA A 138 13.30 4.57 -9.60
CA ALA A 138 13.63 5.38 -10.78
C ALA A 138 14.66 6.46 -10.41
N SER A 139 15.72 6.57 -11.23
CA SER A 139 16.79 7.57 -11.07
C SER A 139 16.51 8.86 -11.85
#